data_AF-A0A920N2Q2-F1
#
_entry.id   AF-A0A920N2Q2-F1
#
_cell.length_a   1.000
_cell.length_b   1.000
_cell.length_c   1.000
_cell.angle_alpha   90.00
_cell.angle_beta   90.00
_cell.angle_gamma   90.00
#
_symmetry.space_group_name_H-M   'P 1'
#
loop_
_entity.id
_entity.type
_entity.pdbx_description
1 polymer ?
#
loop_
_entity_poly.entity_id
_entity_poly.type
_entity_poly.pdbx_seq_one_letter_code
_entity_poly.pdbx_strand_id
1 'polypeptide(L)'
;MSRISELVGRIQGVRDYTVSLVDAVPESEWFRQPAEGVTHVAWQVGHLAMAQYRLALDRVRGVQPGDEDLVSEQVLSIYGKDSVPDPDPAANATPAEIRAAFDAVHARVIEEIGGMDDSILPEPATQPHPVFGTKGGALEWSAQHEMLHAGQIGLLRRLFGEDWLR
;
A
#
# COMPACT_ATOMS: atom_id res chain seq x y z
N MET A 1 23.86 -10.96 2.36
CA MET A 1 22.66 -10.33 1.78
C MET A 1 22.85 -8.82 1.88
N SER A 2 22.45 -8.06 0.86
CA SER A 2 22.51 -6.59 0.91
C SER A 2 21.38 -6.06 1.80
N ARG A 3 21.53 -4.85 2.34
CA ARG A 3 20.48 -4.21 3.14
C ARG A 3 19.23 -3.92 2.31
N ILE A 4 19.38 -3.59 1.03
CA ILE A 4 18.29 -3.51 0.05
C ILE A 4 17.54 -4.84 -0.02
N SER A 5 18.26 -5.96 -0.16
CA SER A 5 17.60 -7.28 -0.26
C SER A 5 16.81 -7.64 1.01
N GLU A 6 17.27 -7.20 2.19
CA GLU A 6 16.52 -7.37 3.44
C GLU A 6 15.26 -6.51 3.49
N LEU A 7 15.35 -5.24 3.06
CA LEU A 7 14.20 -4.32 3.03
C LEU A 7 13.15 -4.77 2.02
N VAL A 8 13.56 -5.14 0.81
CA VAL A 8 12.69 -5.69 -0.23
C VAL A 8 12.06 -6.99 0.25
N GLY A 9 12.82 -7.86 0.91
CA GLY A 9 12.29 -9.08 1.54
C GLY A 9 11.21 -8.79 2.60
N ARG A 10 11.36 -7.74 3.42
CA ARG A 10 10.32 -7.31 4.36
C ARG A 10 9.08 -6.79 3.64
N ILE A 11 9.26 -5.94 2.62
CA ILE A 11 8.13 -5.42 1.82
C ILE A 11 7.35 -6.57 1.16
N GLN A 12 8.04 -7.55 0.57
CA GLN A 12 7.43 -8.75 -0.01
C GLN A 12 6.69 -9.57 1.05
N GLY A 13 7.34 -9.89 2.17
CA GLY A 13 6.73 -10.74 3.20
C GLY A 13 5.48 -10.10 3.84
N VAL A 14 5.48 -8.77 4.02
CA VAL A 14 4.28 -8.05 4.46
C VAL A 14 3.20 -8.09 3.39
N ARG A 15 3.55 -7.89 2.12
CA ARG A 15 2.60 -7.97 1.00
C ARG A 15 1.92 -9.33 0.92
N ASP A 16 2.68 -10.42 1.02
CA ASP A 16 2.12 -11.78 0.94
C ASP A 16 1.05 -12.00 2.03
N TYR A 17 1.32 -11.52 3.25
CA TYR A 17 0.36 -11.56 4.33
C TYR A 17 -0.87 -10.67 4.05
N THR A 18 -0.67 -9.43 3.60
CA THR A 18 -1.77 -8.53 3.22
C THR A 18 -2.66 -9.14 2.13
N VAL A 19 -2.06 -9.71 1.09
CA VAL A 19 -2.79 -10.37 -0.02
C VAL A 19 -3.64 -11.52 0.52
N SER A 20 -3.11 -12.34 1.43
CA SER A 20 -3.90 -13.42 2.05
C SER A 20 -5.16 -12.92 2.77
N LEU A 21 -5.10 -11.72 3.36
CA LEU A 21 -6.25 -11.07 4.00
C LEU A 21 -7.22 -10.50 2.97
N VAL A 22 -6.71 -9.84 1.94
CA VAL A 22 -7.52 -9.20 0.89
C VAL A 22 -8.26 -10.26 0.07
N ASP A 23 -7.58 -11.33 -0.36
CA ASP A 23 -8.15 -12.41 -1.16
C ASP A 23 -9.22 -13.21 -0.40
N ALA A 24 -9.23 -13.12 0.92
CA ALA A 24 -10.25 -13.70 1.78
C ALA A 24 -11.47 -12.80 2.02
N VAL A 25 -11.59 -11.69 1.28
CA VAL A 25 -12.80 -10.83 1.26
C VAL A 25 -13.34 -10.77 -0.17
N PRO A 26 -14.59 -11.19 -0.42
CA PRO A 26 -15.21 -11.03 -1.74
C PRO A 26 -15.22 -9.57 -2.20
N GLU A 27 -14.92 -9.31 -3.48
CA GLU A 27 -14.91 -7.94 -4.03
C GLU A 27 -16.25 -7.21 -3.85
N SER A 28 -17.36 -7.93 -3.82
CA SER A 28 -18.69 -7.37 -3.54
C SER A 28 -18.82 -6.74 -2.16
N GLU A 29 -17.97 -7.12 -1.21
CA GLU A 29 -17.95 -6.60 0.16
C GLU A 29 -16.91 -5.48 0.34
N TRP A 30 -16.15 -5.09 -0.70
CA TRP A 30 -15.04 -4.15 -0.55
C TRP A 30 -15.45 -2.76 -0.08
N PHE A 31 -16.66 -2.32 -0.42
CA PHE A 31 -17.22 -1.03 0.01
C PHE A 31 -18.09 -1.15 1.27
N ARG A 32 -18.25 -2.34 1.84
CA ARG A 32 -19.00 -2.51 3.08
C ARG A 32 -18.23 -1.85 4.22
N GLN A 33 -18.84 -0.82 4.79
CA GLN A 33 -18.36 -0.16 6.00
C GLN A 33 -19.15 -0.69 7.21
N PRO A 34 -18.49 -1.29 8.22
CA PRO A 34 -19.16 -1.64 9.48
C PRO A 34 -19.77 -0.41 10.16
N ALA A 35 -20.83 -0.58 10.94
CA ALA A 35 -21.53 0.54 11.60
C ALA A 35 -20.63 1.33 12.55
N GLU A 36 -19.71 0.64 13.24
CA GLU A 36 -18.69 1.21 14.12
C GLU A 36 -17.41 1.62 13.37
N GLY A 37 -17.33 1.33 12.07
CA GLY A 37 -16.14 1.48 11.25
C GLY A 37 -16.02 2.86 10.60
N VAL A 38 -14.79 3.35 10.47
CA VAL A 38 -14.45 4.58 9.74
C VAL A 38 -13.80 4.29 8.39
N THR A 39 -13.86 3.03 7.93
CA THR A 39 -13.14 2.55 6.74
C THR A 39 -13.78 1.27 6.19
N HIS A 40 -13.36 0.87 4.98
CA HIS A 40 -13.77 -0.35 4.27
C HIS A 40 -12.57 -0.91 3.49
N VAL A 41 -12.67 -2.15 3.00
CA VAL A 41 -11.53 -2.87 2.39
C VAL A 41 -11.00 -2.15 1.14
N ALA A 42 -11.88 -1.62 0.29
CA ALA A 42 -11.47 -0.89 -0.91
C ALA A 42 -10.56 0.31 -0.57
N TRP A 43 -10.89 1.07 0.48
CA TRP A 43 -10.06 2.19 0.90
C TRP A 43 -8.73 1.71 1.46
N GLN A 44 -8.72 0.63 2.25
CA GLN A 44 -7.49 0.05 2.78
C GLN A 44 -6.53 -0.37 1.65
N VAL A 45 -7.02 -1.11 0.66
CA VAL A 45 -6.20 -1.59 -0.46
C VAL A 45 -5.77 -0.44 -1.38
N GLY A 46 -6.67 0.49 -1.70
CA GLY A 46 -6.34 1.67 -2.50
C GLY A 46 -5.33 2.58 -1.79
N HIS A 47 -5.48 2.75 -0.47
CA HIS A 47 -4.53 3.52 0.33
C HIS A 47 -3.17 2.87 0.36
N LEU A 48 -3.09 1.53 0.41
CA LEU A 48 -1.83 0.81 0.35
C LEU A 48 -1.13 0.95 -1.00
N ALA A 49 -1.87 0.92 -2.11
CA ALA A 49 -1.31 1.19 -3.44
C ALA A 49 -0.70 2.61 -3.49
N MET A 50 -1.48 3.62 -3.09
CA MET A 50 -1.04 5.01 -3.01
C MET A 50 0.18 5.18 -2.08
N ALA A 51 0.10 4.63 -0.87
CA ALA A 51 1.13 4.78 0.15
C ALA A 51 2.43 4.10 -0.25
N GLN A 52 2.40 2.87 -0.77
CA GLN A 52 3.61 2.18 -1.21
C GLN A 52 4.25 2.89 -2.41
N TYR A 53 3.46 3.40 -3.36
CA TYR A 53 3.99 4.23 -4.44
C TYR A 53 4.73 5.45 -3.88
N ARG A 54 4.08 6.20 -2.98
CA ARG A 54 4.68 7.40 -2.39
C ARG A 54 5.92 7.06 -1.57
N LEU A 55 5.88 6.04 -0.72
CA LEU A 55 6.94 5.72 0.23
C LEU A 55 8.12 4.97 -0.39
N ALA A 56 7.88 4.04 -1.32
CA ALA A 56 8.91 3.17 -1.86
C ALA A 56 9.40 3.58 -3.26
N LEU A 57 8.64 4.36 -4.02
CA LEU A 57 9.07 4.88 -5.33
C LEU A 57 9.35 6.39 -5.26
N ASP A 58 8.34 7.22 -5.00
CA ASP A 58 8.47 8.69 -5.01
C ASP A 58 9.53 9.16 -4.00
N ARG A 59 9.50 8.71 -2.74
CA ARG A 59 10.51 9.07 -1.73
C ARG A 59 11.94 8.59 -2.04
N VAL A 60 12.11 7.61 -2.93
CA VAL A 60 13.41 7.02 -3.25
C VAL A 60 13.99 7.62 -4.53
N ARG A 61 13.20 7.70 -5.60
CA ARG A 61 13.63 8.09 -6.94
C ARG A 61 12.86 9.27 -7.54
N GLY A 62 11.91 9.82 -6.79
CA GLY A 62 10.98 10.83 -7.30
C GLY A 62 9.95 10.25 -8.25
N VAL A 63 8.98 11.07 -8.61
CA VAL A 63 8.00 10.77 -9.67
C VAL A 63 8.74 10.67 -11.00
N GLN A 64 8.46 9.61 -11.76
CA GLN A 64 9.03 9.35 -13.08
C GLN A 64 7.91 9.27 -14.13
N PRO A 65 8.20 9.58 -15.41
CA PRO A 65 7.26 9.33 -16.49
C PRO A 65 6.84 7.85 -16.55
N GLY A 66 5.55 7.58 -16.72
CA GLY A 66 4.98 6.22 -16.72
C GLY A 66 4.52 5.74 -15.35
N ASP A 67 4.76 6.48 -14.27
CA ASP A 67 4.18 6.16 -12.96
C ASP A 67 2.64 6.24 -12.96
N GLU A 68 2.07 7.06 -13.84
CA GLU A 68 0.62 7.17 -14.05
C GLU A 68 -0.04 5.86 -14.54
N ASP A 69 0.72 4.98 -15.19
CA ASP A 69 0.25 3.66 -15.62
C ASP A 69 0.22 2.66 -14.46
N LEU A 70 0.98 2.92 -13.39
CA LEU A 70 1.03 2.09 -12.19
C LEU A 70 -0.07 2.48 -11.20
N VAL A 71 -0.27 3.78 -11.04
CA VAL A 71 -1.23 4.34 -10.09
C VAL A 71 -1.84 5.62 -10.67
N SER A 72 -3.14 5.58 -10.95
CA SER A 72 -3.83 6.71 -11.56
C SER A 72 -3.94 7.89 -10.61
N GLU A 73 -4.09 9.09 -11.17
CA GLU A 73 -4.35 10.31 -10.38
C GLU A 73 -5.61 10.16 -9.50
N GLN A 74 -6.63 9.45 -10.02
CA GLN A 74 -7.84 9.13 -9.26
C GLN A 74 -7.53 8.32 -8.00
N VAL A 75 -6.72 7.26 -8.10
CA VAL A 75 -6.32 6.45 -6.94
C VAL A 75 -5.48 7.27 -5.96
N LEU A 76 -4.54 8.10 -6.46
CA LEU A 76 -3.74 8.98 -5.61
C LEU A 76 -4.58 10.01 -4.85
N SER A 77 -5.69 10.46 -5.44
CA SER A 77 -6.59 11.46 -4.85
C SER A 77 -7.57 10.83 -3.86
N ILE A 78 -8.34 9.83 -4.28
CA ILE A 78 -9.41 9.21 -3.47
C ILE A 78 -8.84 8.52 -2.22
N TYR A 79 -7.69 7.88 -2.35
CA TYR A 79 -7.08 7.10 -1.26
C TYR A 79 -5.87 7.81 -0.64
N GLY A 80 -5.73 9.10 -0.90
CA GLY A 80 -4.66 9.96 -0.39
C GLY A 80 -4.68 10.11 1.13
N LYS A 81 -3.61 10.69 1.67
CA LYS A 81 -3.60 11.15 3.06
C LYS A 81 -4.73 12.15 3.29
N ASP A 82 -5.38 12.10 4.44
CA ASP A 82 -6.50 12.97 4.85
C ASP A 82 -7.78 12.79 4.02
N SER A 83 -7.84 11.78 3.14
CA SER A 83 -9.08 11.34 2.50
C SER A 83 -10.02 10.68 3.51
N VAL A 84 -11.32 10.72 3.22
CA VAL A 84 -12.36 10.08 4.02
C VAL A 84 -12.91 8.89 3.21
N PRO A 85 -12.89 7.66 3.76
CA PRO A 85 -13.50 6.51 3.09
C PRO A 85 -14.99 6.75 2.86
N ASP A 86 -15.44 6.56 1.61
CA ASP A 86 -16.84 6.69 1.21
C ASP A 86 -17.39 5.30 0.87
N PRO A 87 -18.44 4.82 1.55
CA PRO A 87 -19.01 3.50 1.29
C PRO A 87 -19.84 3.45 -0.01
N ASP A 88 -20.12 4.58 -0.68
CA ASP A 88 -20.78 4.59 -1.99
C ASP A 88 -19.80 4.12 -3.08
N PRO A 89 -20.06 2.98 -3.78
CA PRO A 89 -19.21 2.53 -4.87
C PRO A 89 -19.04 3.57 -5.99
N ALA A 90 -20.02 4.47 -6.20
CA ALA A 90 -19.94 5.51 -7.21
C ALA A 90 -18.93 6.63 -6.87
N ALA A 91 -18.55 6.76 -5.60
CA ALA A 91 -17.54 7.71 -5.13
C ALA A 91 -16.10 7.17 -5.24
N ASN A 92 -15.92 5.93 -5.70
CA ASN A 92 -14.66 5.19 -5.64
C ASN A 92 -14.18 4.70 -7.01
N ALA A 93 -12.91 4.32 -7.09
CA ALA A 93 -12.44 3.44 -8.17
C ALA A 93 -13.04 2.03 -7.99
N THR A 94 -13.16 1.27 -9.07
CA THR A 94 -13.67 -0.11 -8.99
C THR A 94 -12.69 -1.02 -8.24
N PRO A 95 -13.15 -2.13 -7.62
CA PRO A 95 -12.27 -3.10 -6.98
C PRO A 95 -11.14 -3.59 -7.89
N ALA A 96 -11.44 -3.80 -9.18
CA ALA A 96 -10.46 -4.22 -10.18
C ALA A 96 -9.36 -3.15 -10.42
N GLU A 97 -9.73 -1.87 -10.53
CA GLU A 97 -8.76 -0.78 -10.68
C GLU A 97 -7.89 -0.61 -9.43
N ILE A 98 -8.51 -0.71 -8.24
CA ILE A 98 -7.80 -0.66 -6.96
C ILE A 98 -6.79 -1.81 -6.86
N ARG A 99 -7.23 -3.04 -7.18
CA ARG A 99 -6.36 -4.24 -7.16
C ARG A 99 -5.23 -4.13 -8.17
N ALA A 100 -5.52 -3.65 -9.38
CA ALA A 100 -4.51 -3.46 -10.41
C ALA A 100 -3.41 -2.49 -9.96
N ALA A 101 -3.78 -1.36 -9.35
CA ALA A 101 -2.80 -0.42 -8.81
C ALA A 101 -1.99 -1.02 -7.64
N PHE A 102 -2.66 -1.73 -6.73
CA PHE A 102 -2.03 -2.40 -5.60
C PHE A 102 -0.94 -3.40 -6.04
N ASP A 103 -1.24 -4.21 -7.06
CA ASP A 103 -0.31 -5.20 -7.59
C ASP A 103 0.79 -4.56 -8.45
N ALA A 104 0.45 -3.61 -9.34
CA ALA A 104 1.39 -2.96 -10.24
C ALA A 104 2.47 -2.14 -9.51
N VAL A 105 2.06 -1.37 -8.50
CA VAL A 105 2.98 -0.58 -7.66
C VAL A 105 3.97 -1.50 -6.95
N HIS A 106 3.50 -2.62 -6.42
CA HIS A 106 4.37 -3.56 -5.71
C HIS A 106 5.35 -4.25 -6.63
N ALA A 107 4.89 -4.76 -7.78
CA ALA A 107 5.75 -5.36 -8.78
C ALA A 107 6.88 -4.39 -9.19
N ARG A 108 6.53 -3.12 -9.40
CA ARG A 108 7.48 -2.05 -9.69
C ARG A 108 8.49 -1.83 -8.56
N VAL A 109 8.04 -1.83 -7.29
CA VAL A 109 8.94 -1.69 -6.13
C VAL A 109 9.93 -2.85 -6.05
N ILE A 110 9.46 -4.09 -6.21
CA ILE A 110 10.33 -5.27 -6.17
C ILE A 110 11.36 -5.23 -7.30
N GLU A 111 10.94 -4.88 -8.52
CA GLU A 111 11.81 -4.76 -9.69
C GLU A 111 12.87 -3.67 -9.49
N GLU A 112 12.46 -2.42 -9.24
CA GLU A 112 13.36 -1.28 -9.27
C GLU A 112 14.22 -1.20 -8.02
N ILE A 113 13.60 -1.28 -6.84
CA ILE A 113 14.32 -1.15 -5.58
C ILE A 113 15.21 -2.37 -5.36
N GLY A 114 14.76 -3.56 -5.77
CA GLY A 114 15.56 -4.78 -5.71
C GLY A 114 16.84 -4.72 -6.55
N GLY A 115 16.88 -3.87 -7.59
CA GLY A 115 18.04 -3.64 -8.43
C GLY A 115 19.00 -2.55 -7.94
N MET A 116 18.66 -1.82 -6.86
CA MET A 116 19.49 -0.72 -6.35
C MET A 116 20.62 -1.18 -5.42
N ASP A 117 21.66 -0.35 -5.31
CA ASP A 117 22.77 -0.55 -4.38
C ASP A 117 22.49 0.03 -2.99
N ASP A 118 23.08 -0.57 -1.95
CA ASP A 118 22.91 -0.15 -0.55
C ASP A 118 23.34 1.31 -0.30
N SER A 119 24.19 1.88 -1.18
CA SER A 119 24.63 3.28 -1.11
C SER A 119 23.51 4.31 -1.15
N ILE A 120 22.32 3.96 -1.69
CA ILE A 120 21.16 4.87 -1.72
C ILE A 120 20.48 5.01 -0.35
N LEU A 121 20.63 4.01 0.52
CA LEU A 121 19.90 3.94 1.79
C LEU A 121 20.14 5.13 2.75
N PRO A 122 21.38 5.64 2.94
CA PRO A 122 21.63 6.81 3.77
C PRO A 122 21.26 8.13 3.09
N GLU A 123 20.98 8.15 1.79
CA GLU A 123 20.63 9.39 1.10
C GLU A 123 19.31 9.97 1.63
N PRO A 124 19.13 11.30 1.61
CA PRO A 124 17.87 11.93 1.96
C PRO A 124 16.72 11.42 1.08
N ALA A 125 15.54 11.23 1.68
CA ALA A 125 14.32 11.02 0.90
C ALA A 125 14.01 12.27 0.06
N THR A 126 13.40 12.10 -1.11
CA THR A 126 13.12 13.20 -2.06
C THR A 126 12.20 14.29 -1.49
N GLN A 127 11.40 13.96 -0.49
CA GLN A 127 10.51 14.87 0.23
C GLN A 127 10.55 14.57 1.74
N PRO A 128 10.23 15.56 2.61
CA PRO A 128 10.26 15.39 4.06
C PRO A 128 9.12 14.50 4.59
N HIS A 129 9.39 13.73 5.63
CA HIS A 129 8.40 12.90 6.34
C HIS A 129 8.60 13.02 7.86
N PRO A 130 7.54 12.99 8.68
CA PRO A 130 7.68 13.11 10.14
C PRO A 130 8.40 11.92 10.80
N VAL A 131 8.40 10.74 10.17
CA VAL A 131 8.93 9.49 10.77
C VAL A 131 10.34 9.16 10.30
N PHE A 132 10.75 9.59 9.10
CA PHE A 132 12.03 9.22 8.51
C PHE A 132 12.62 10.39 7.72
N GLY A 133 13.95 10.37 7.56
CA GLY A 133 14.69 11.36 6.76
C GLY A 133 15.41 10.77 5.54
N THR A 134 15.59 9.45 5.47
CA THR A 134 16.40 8.80 4.43
C THR A 134 15.55 7.88 3.55
N LYS A 135 16.07 7.55 2.36
CA LYS A 135 15.44 6.59 1.43
C LYS A 135 15.28 5.20 2.07
N GLY A 136 16.30 4.74 2.80
CA GLY A 136 16.20 3.48 3.55
C GLY A 136 15.14 3.51 4.65
N GLY A 137 14.96 4.65 5.32
CA GLY A 137 13.88 4.85 6.29
C GLY A 137 12.49 4.86 5.64
N ALA A 138 12.38 5.39 4.42
CA ALA A 138 11.13 5.38 3.66
C ALA A 138 10.71 3.94 3.27
N LEU A 139 11.66 3.11 2.82
CA LEU A 139 11.44 1.71 2.48
C LEU A 139 11.02 0.88 3.69
N GLU A 140 11.72 1.03 4.83
CA GLU A 140 11.35 0.36 6.08
C GLU A 140 9.95 0.79 6.53
N TRP A 141 9.65 2.08 6.47
CA TRP A 141 8.32 2.59 6.83
C TRP A 141 7.24 2.09 5.87
N SER A 142 7.53 1.88 4.59
CA SER A 142 6.57 1.30 3.64
C SER A 142 6.09 -0.09 4.09
N ALA A 143 6.99 -0.95 4.58
CA ALA A 143 6.62 -2.27 5.08
C ALA A 143 5.83 -2.17 6.40
N GLN A 144 6.27 -1.33 7.33
CA GLN A 144 5.60 -1.14 8.62
C GLN A 144 4.20 -0.53 8.46
N HIS A 145 4.06 0.44 7.56
CA HIS A 145 2.79 1.05 7.21
C HIS A 145 1.83 0.02 6.63
N GLU A 146 2.29 -0.82 5.70
CA GLU A 146 1.45 -1.86 5.15
C GLU A 146 0.99 -2.87 6.20
N MET A 147 1.88 -3.30 7.11
CA MET A 147 1.53 -4.19 8.22
C MET A 147 0.47 -3.58 9.16
N LEU A 148 0.51 -2.26 9.40
CA LEU A 148 -0.50 -1.57 10.20
C LEU A 148 -1.89 -1.67 9.56
N HIS A 149 -1.98 -1.45 8.25
CA HIS A 149 -3.24 -1.55 7.50
C HIS A 149 -3.69 -3.01 7.29
N ALA A 150 -2.77 -3.97 7.17
CA ALA A 150 -3.10 -5.39 7.20
C ALA A 150 -3.84 -5.76 8.49
N GLY A 151 -3.43 -5.20 9.64
CA GLY A 151 -4.17 -5.32 10.90
C GLY A 151 -5.60 -4.77 10.82
N GLN A 152 -5.81 -3.64 10.15
CA GLN A 152 -7.13 -3.04 9.94
C GLN A 152 -8.02 -3.92 9.04
N ILE A 153 -7.46 -4.48 7.96
CA ILE A 153 -8.16 -5.43 7.09
C ILE A 153 -8.55 -6.69 7.88
N GLY A 154 -7.66 -7.20 8.73
CA GLY A 154 -7.95 -8.32 9.63
C GLY A 154 -9.11 -8.04 10.59
N LEU A 155 -9.23 -6.81 11.10
CA LEU A 155 -10.37 -6.41 11.93
C LEU A 155 -11.67 -6.28 11.11
N LEU A 156 -11.61 -5.72 9.91
CA LEU A 156 -12.77 -5.65 9.00
C LEU A 156 -13.32 -7.06 8.71
N ARG A 157 -12.43 -8.02 8.41
CA ARG A 157 -12.82 -9.43 8.21
C ARG A 157 -13.61 -9.99 9.40
N ARG A 158 -13.12 -9.77 10.63
CA ARG A 158 -13.82 -10.21 11.85
C ARG A 158 -15.19 -9.54 12.00
N LEU A 159 -15.31 -8.26 11.66
CA LEU A 159 -16.59 -7.53 11.67
C LEU A 159 -17.55 -8.01 10.58
N PHE A 160 -17.04 -8.58 9.49
CA PHE A 160 -17.85 -9.24 8.46
C PHE A 160 -18.30 -10.65 8.85
N GLY A 161 -17.78 -11.19 9.96
CA GLY A 161 -18.08 -12.54 10.45
C GLY A 161 -17.12 -13.61 9.91
N GLU A 162 -16.01 -13.21 9.31
CA GLU A 162 -15.02 -14.15 8.76
C GLU A 162 -14.15 -14.77 9.86
N ASP A 163 -13.81 -16.04 9.65
CA ASP A 163 -12.88 -16.78 10.52
C ASP A 163 -11.42 -16.30 10.35
N TRP A 164 -10.60 -16.68 11.32
CA TRP A 164 -9.15 -16.50 11.26
C TRP A 164 -8.56 -17.26 10.06
N LEU A 165 -7.61 -16.63 9.35
CA LEU A 165 -6.88 -17.29 8.26
C LEU A 165 -5.98 -18.38 8.84
N ARG A 166 -6.30 -19.63 8.54
CA ARG A 166 -5.48 -20.79 8.93
C ARG A 166 -4.35 -21.02 7.96
#